data_AF-K9UDI7-F1
#
_entry.id   AF-K9UDI7-F1
#
_cell.length_a   1.000
_cell.length_b   1.000
_cell.length_c   1.000
_cell.angle_alpha   90.00
_cell.angle_beta   90.00
_cell.angle_gamma   90.00
#
_symmetry.space_group_name_H-M   'P 1'
#
loop_
_entity.id
_entity.type
_entity.pdbx_description
1 polymer ?
#
loop_
_entity_poly.entity_id
_entity_poly.type
_entity_poly.pdbx_seq_one_letter_code
_entity_poly.pdbx_strand_id
1 'polypeptide(L)'
;MTPPTIIDRSQNTYDPLQLQHQEDLATARRQIKNAFQACMFIGGMTTFLWLALVLSGKEPGWSLLLFFNAVFFFGTGYGISRYNQACAKVAFGYFLLDKIVQVCMGQFPIAGIFVGAILLKYLWDGIIGTDSYNDLMSSESEYGIPVAVATTLERTRSPEPPKAPPTPSQPLNPTPELLALCGGDRSQAQWLLSQLKIKHPGRSPEWYDRQAIKQLTPQASDPVDPPQNDEKF
;
A
#
# COMPACT_ATOMS: atom_id res chain seq x y z
N MET A 1 19.60 -18.23 37.38
CA MET A 1 19.16 -16.91 36.86
C MET A 1 20.03 -16.61 35.65
N THR A 2 19.51 -16.82 34.44
CA THR A 2 20.20 -16.48 33.18
C THR A 2 19.87 -15.03 32.81
N PRO A 3 20.86 -14.24 32.35
CA PRO A 3 20.62 -12.85 31.95
C PRO A 3 19.71 -12.79 30.71
N PRO A 4 18.84 -11.76 30.59
CA PRO A 4 17.98 -11.61 29.44
C PRO A 4 18.81 -11.35 28.18
N THR A 5 18.59 -12.17 27.16
CA THR A 5 19.15 -11.97 25.82
C THR A 5 18.57 -10.67 25.25
N ILE A 6 19.36 -9.61 25.27
CA ILE A 6 19.05 -8.37 24.55
C ILE A 6 19.15 -8.71 23.07
N ILE A 7 18.00 -8.90 22.41
CA ILE A 7 17.93 -9.01 20.96
C ILE A 7 18.30 -7.63 20.42
N ASP A 8 19.55 -7.48 20.01
CA ASP A 8 20.08 -6.27 19.41
C ASP A 8 19.38 -6.04 18.05
N ARG A 9 18.41 -5.12 18.03
CA ARG A 9 17.68 -4.69 16.82
C ARG A 9 18.57 -3.99 15.79
N SER A 10 19.85 -3.73 16.08
CA SER A 10 20.76 -2.99 15.20
C SER A 10 21.29 -3.80 14.01
N GLN A 11 21.12 -5.13 13.98
CA GLN A 11 21.60 -5.99 12.88
C GLN A 11 20.60 -6.26 11.76
N ASN A 12 19.50 -5.51 11.69
CA ASN A 12 18.69 -5.50 10.47
C ASN A 12 19.39 -4.58 9.44
N THR A 13 20.50 -5.08 8.88
CA THR A 13 21.20 -4.45 7.77
C THR A 13 20.29 -4.52 6.55
N TYR A 14 19.42 -3.53 6.42
CA TYR A 14 18.66 -3.32 5.19
C TYR A 14 19.65 -3.12 4.06
N ASP A 15 19.51 -3.92 3.01
CA ASP A 15 20.24 -3.73 1.76
C ASP A 15 19.99 -2.28 1.28
N PRO A 16 21.03 -1.45 1.06
CA PRO A 16 20.87 -0.05 0.67
C PRO A 16 19.95 0.13 -0.55
N LEU A 17 19.87 -0.88 -1.42
CA LEU A 17 18.99 -0.88 -2.59
C LEU A 17 17.50 -0.93 -2.21
N GLN A 18 17.14 -1.69 -1.18
CA GLN A 18 15.75 -1.74 -0.69
C GLN A 18 15.34 -0.44 -0.01
N LEU A 19 16.28 0.21 0.69
CA LEU A 19 16.02 1.50 1.34
C LEU A 19 15.71 2.57 0.27
N GLN A 20 16.53 2.66 -0.77
CA GLN A 20 16.31 3.60 -1.87
C GLN A 20 14.97 3.36 -2.57
N HIS A 21 14.63 2.09 -2.85
CA HIS A 21 13.35 1.75 -3.46
C HIS A 21 12.14 2.16 -2.59
N GLN A 22 12.24 2.01 -1.25
CA GLN A 22 11.19 2.49 -0.34
C GLN A 22 11.05 4.01 -0.32
N GLU A 23 12.18 4.73 -0.39
CA GLU A 23 12.19 6.20 -0.46
C GLU A 23 11.56 6.71 -1.76
N ASP A 24 11.84 6.06 -2.89
CA ASP A 24 11.28 6.39 -4.19
C ASP A 24 9.75 6.17 -4.21
N LEU A 25 9.28 5.03 -3.68
CA LEU A 25 7.85 4.75 -3.53
C LEU A 25 7.16 5.76 -2.60
N ALA A 26 7.82 6.16 -1.51
CA ALA A 26 7.28 7.16 -0.59
C ALA A 26 7.14 8.53 -1.28
N THR A 27 8.12 8.90 -2.09
CA THR A 27 8.13 10.16 -2.86
C THR A 27 7.02 10.18 -3.91
N ALA A 28 6.89 9.11 -4.69
CA ALA A 28 5.81 8.96 -5.68
C ALA A 28 4.43 9.07 -5.02
N ARG A 29 4.22 8.36 -3.90
CA ARG A 29 2.96 8.43 -3.12
C ARG A 29 2.67 9.84 -2.60
N ARG A 30 3.69 10.60 -2.20
CA ARG A 30 3.52 11.99 -1.75
C ARG A 30 3.08 12.89 -2.89
N GLN A 31 3.69 12.76 -4.06
CA GLN A 31 3.30 13.52 -5.26
C GLN A 31 1.86 13.22 -5.68
N ILE A 32 1.46 11.95 -5.69
CA ILE A 32 0.08 11.52 -5.97
C ILE A 32 -0.91 12.13 -4.97
N LYS A 33 -0.57 12.13 -3.67
CA LYS A 33 -1.41 12.75 -2.63
C LYS A 33 -1.58 14.26 -2.84
N ASN A 34 -0.52 14.96 -3.20
CA ASN A 34 -0.58 16.39 -3.48
C ASN A 34 -1.47 16.68 -4.71
N ALA A 35 -1.34 15.89 -5.77
CA ALA A 35 -2.17 16.00 -6.97
C ALA A 35 -3.66 15.72 -6.68
N PHE A 36 -3.93 14.69 -5.87
CA PHE A 36 -5.28 14.40 -5.38
C PHE A 36 -5.86 15.58 -4.60
N GLN A 37 -5.10 16.17 -3.68
CA GLN A 37 -5.53 17.35 -2.92
C GLN A 37 -5.79 18.55 -3.84
N ALA A 38 -4.98 18.75 -4.88
CA ALA A 38 -5.21 19.79 -5.88
C ALA A 38 -6.52 19.57 -6.65
N CYS A 39 -6.83 18.34 -7.08
CA CYS A 39 -8.12 18.00 -7.70
C CYS A 39 -9.29 18.25 -6.76
N MET A 40 -9.17 17.87 -5.48
CA MET A 40 -10.21 18.11 -4.46
C MET A 40 -10.42 19.62 -4.22
N PHE A 41 -9.35 20.40 -4.22
CA PHE A 41 -9.43 21.85 -4.09
C PHE A 41 -10.12 22.48 -5.29
N ILE A 42 -9.75 22.09 -6.51
CA ILE A 42 -10.38 22.58 -7.75
C ILE A 42 -11.86 22.20 -7.77
N GLY A 43 -12.18 20.91 -7.58
CA GLY A 43 -13.56 20.42 -7.54
C GLY A 43 -14.41 21.09 -6.46
N GLY A 44 -13.84 21.30 -5.27
CA GLY A 44 -14.47 22.02 -4.17
C GLY A 44 -14.77 23.49 -4.50
N MET A 45 -13.79 24.21 -5.05
CA MET A 45 -13.97 25.61 -5.47
C MET A 45 -15.01 25.74 -6.59
N THR A 46 -14.97 24.85 -7.58
CA THR A 46 -15.95 24.83 -8.68
C THR A 46 -17.36 24.51 -8.16
N THR A 47 -17.49 23.57 -7.21
CA THR A 47 -18.78 23.24 -6.58
C THR A 47 -19.33 24.43 -5.79
N PHE A 48 -18.46 25.14 -5.06
CA PHE A 48 -18.86 26.33 -4.32
C PHE A 48 -19.36 27.45 -5.25
N LEU A 49 -18.63 27.71 -6.34
CA LEU A 49 -19.04 28.68 -7.37
C LEU A 49 -20.35 28.29 -8.04
N TRP A 50 -20.51 27.00 -8.37
CA TRP A 50 -21.74 26.45 -8.91
C TRP A 50 -22.93 26.70 -7.97
N LEU A 51 -22.78 26.35 -6.69
CA LEU A 51 -23.83 26.53 -5.68
C LEU A 51 -24.21 28.02 -5.52
N ALA A 52 -23.21 28.92 -5.49
CA ALA A 52 -23.45 30.35 -5.42
C ALA A 52 -24.24 30.88 -6.64
N LEU A 53 -23.96 30.36 -7.84
CA LEU A 53 -24.70 30.72 -9.05
C LEU A 53 -26.14 30.21 -9.05
N VAL A 54 -26.35 28.96 -8.58
CA VAL A 54 -27.69 28.37 -8.43
C VAL A 54 -28.53 29.19 -7.45
N LEU A 55 -27.97 29.56 -6.30
CA LEU A 55 -28.67 30.37 -5.30
C LEU A 55 -28.94 31.81 -5.77
N SER A 56 -28.17 32.32 -6.74
CA SER A 56 -28.35 33.66 -7.31
C SER A 56 -29.45 33.72 -8.39
N GLY A 57 -30.09 32.60 -8.73
CA GLY A 57 -31.13 32.54 -9.77
C GLY A 57 -30.63 32.86 -11.18
N LYS A 58 -29.31 32.75 -11.44
CA LYS A 58 -28.73 32.95 -12.77
C LYS A 58 -29.01 31.76 -13.67
N GLU A 59 -29.00 32.01 -14.98
CA GLU A 59 -29.43 31.04 -16.01
C GLU A 59 -28.79 29.64 -15.86
N PRO A 60 -29.57 28.57 -16.13
CA PRO A 60 -29.16 27.19 -15.85
C PRO A 60 -28.02 26.67 -16.73
N GLY A 61 -27.77 27.25 -17.91
CA GLY A 61 -26.79 26.73 -18.87
C GLY A 61 -25.35 26.74 -18.35
N TRP A 62 -24.90 27.87 -17.80
CA TRP A 62 -23.56 28.01 -17.22
C TRP A 62 -23.40 27.22 -15.92
N SER A 63 -24.49 27.08 -15.17
CA SER A 63 -24.53 26.28 -13.94
C SER A 63 -24.23 24.80 -14.24
N LEU A 64 -24.82 24.25 -15.29
CA LEU A 64 -24.68 22.82 -15.60
C LEU A 64 -23.24 22.45 -16.04
N LEU A 65 -22.56 23.33 -16.78
CA LEU A 65 -21.14 23.14 -17.14
C LEU A 65 -20.23 23.13 -15.90
N LEU A 66 -20.45 24.04 -14.93
CA LEU A 66 -19.67 24.06 -13.70
C LEU A 66 -19.88 22.80 -12.86
N PHE A 67 -21.11 22.28 -12.82
CA PHE A 67 -21.40 21.00 -12.17
C PHE A 67 -20.61 19.84 -12.80
N PHE A 68 -20.62 19.73 -14.14
CA PHE A 68 -19.84 18.70 -14.82
C PHE A 68 -18.34 18.84 -14.58
N ASN A 69 -17.81 20.07 -14.55
CA ASN A 69 -16.41 20.31 -14.23
C ASN A 69 -16.06 19.84 -12.81
N ALA A 70 -16.92 20.14 -11.83
CA ALA A 70 -16.74 19.65 -10.46
C ALA A 70 -16.72 18.12 -10.41
N VAL A 71 -17.70 17.46 -11.01
CA VAL A 71 -17.78 15.99 -11.09
C VAL A 71 -16.55 15.40 -11.78
N PHE A 72 -16.08 16.03 -12.87
CA PHE A 72 -14.89 15.62 -13.58
C PHE A 72 -13.63 15.67 -12.71
N PHE A 73 -13.42 16.76 -11.96
CA PHE A 73 -12.26 16.88 -11.06
C PHE A 73 -12.33 15.93 -9.86
N PHE A 74 -13.52 15.66 -9.31
CA PHE A 74 -13.68 14.63 -8.29
C PHE A 74 -13.43 13.22 -8.85
N GLY A 75 -13.94 12.91 -10.04
CA GLY A 75 -13.76 11.62 -10.69
C GLY A 75 -12.30 11.35 -11.07
N THR A 76 -11.64 12.32 -11.70
CA THR A 76 -10.21 12.22 -12.04
C THR A 76 -9.34 12.23 -10.79
N GLY A 77 -9.66 13.03 -9.77
CA GLY A 77 -9.01 12.98 -8.46
C GLY A 77 -9.11 11.59 -7.83
N TYR A 78 -10.30 10.98 -7.81
CA TYR A 78 -10.46 9.60 -7.35
C TYR A 78 -9.62 8.62 -8.18
N GLY A 79 -9.58 8.76 -9.51
CA GLY A 79 -8.71 7.96 -10.37
C GLY A 79 -7.21 8.10 -10.05
N ILE A 80 -6.74 9.32 -9.79
CA ILE A 80 -5.36 9.59 -9.37
C ILE A 80 -5.07 8.93 -8.02
N SER A 81 -6.02 8.95 -7.09
CA SER A 81 -5.87 8.26 -5.78
C SER A 81 -5.74 6.74 -5.90
N ARG A 82 -6.20 6.17 -7.02
CA ARG A 82 -6.07 4.77 -7.40
C ARG A 82 -4.88 4.52 -8.34
N TYR A 83 -3.89 5.41 -8.35
CA TYR A 83 -2.65 5.29 -9.12
C TYR A 83 -2.86 5.24 -10.65
N ASN A 84 -4.00 5.72 -11.14
CA ASN A 84 -4.29 5.69 -12.58
C ASN A 84 -3.63 6.87 -13.30
N GLN A 85 -2.59 6.57 -14.09
CA GLN A 85 -1.84 7.54 -14.88
C GLN A 85 -2.69 8.27 -15.93
N ALA A 86 -3.66 7.59 -16.54
CA ALA A 86 -4.53 8.20 -17.55
C ALA A 86 -5.38 9.32 -16.93
N CYS A 87 -5.89 9.11 -15.71
CA CYS A 87 -6.63 10.14 -14.98
C CYS A 87 -5.77 11.37 -14.65
N ALA A 88 -4.49 11.17 -14.29
CA ALA A 88 -3.56 12.28 -14.03
C ALA A 88 -3.33 13.14 -15.29
N LYS A 89 -3.04 12.49 -16.43
CA LYS A 89 -2.84 13.16 -17.72
C LYS A 89 -4.09 13.89 -18.20
N VAL A 90 -5.26 13.26 -18.05
CA VAL A 90 -6.55 13.85 -18.43
C VAL A 90 -6.90 15.06 -17.55
N ALA A 91 -6.71 14.97 -16.23
CA ALA A 91 -6.93 16.10 -15.32
C ALA A 91 -5.99 17.28 -15.62
N PHE A 92 -4.70 17.00 -15.83
CA PHE A 92 -3.71 18.01 -16.18
C PHE A 92 -4.04 18.68 -17.52
N GLY A 93 -4.28 17.88 -18.57
CA GLY A 93 -4.59 18.40 -19.90
C GLY A 93 -5.86 19.24 -19.92
N TYR A 94 -6.91 18.78 -19.25
CA TYR A 94 -8.15 19.54 -19.10
C TYR A 94 -7.92 20.87 -18.36
N PHE A 95 -7.21 20.86 -17.23
CA PHE A 95 -6.92 22.08 -16.47
C PHE A 95 -6.05 23.05 -17.27
N LEU A 96 -5.04 22.56 -18.00
CA LEU A 96 -4.18 23.39 -18.84
C LEU A 96 -4.98 24.05 -19.97
N LEU A 97 -5.86 23.31 -20.66
CA LEU A 97 -6.73 23.84 -21.70
C LEU A 97 -7.69 24.90 -21.15
N ASP A 98 -8.34 24.64 -20.01
CA ASP A 98 -9.20 25.62 -19.32
C ASP A 98 -8.45 26.92 -19.04
N LYS A 99 -7.20 26.83 -18.57
CA LYS A 99 -6.36 27.98 -18.26
C LYS A 99 -5.98 28.77 -19.51
N ILE A 100 -5.61 28.10 -20.60
CA ILE A 100 -5.33 28.74 -21.90
C ILE A 100 -6.56 29.50 -22.40
N VAL A 101 -7.73 28.87 -22.37
CA VAL A 101 -8.99 29.48 -22.83
C VAL A 101 -9.31 30.75 -22.03
N GLN A 102 -9.26 30.69 -20.71
CA GLN A 102 -9.54 31.85 -19.86
C GLN A 102 -8.54 33.01 -20.09
N VAL A 103 -7.26 32.70 -20.38
CA VAL A 103 -6.24 33.71 -20.73
C VAL A 103 -6.56 34.34 -22.09
N CYS A 104 -6.89 33.52 -23.10
CA CYS A 104 -7.28 34.01 -24.42
C CYS A 104 -8.55 34.87 -24.39
N MET A 105 -9.49 34.59 -23.48
CA MET A 105 -10.71 35.38 -23.30
C MET A 105 -10.51 36.64 -22.45
N GLY A 106 -9.30 36.89 -21.92
CA GLY A 106 -9.03 38.04 -21.05
C GLY A 106 -9.78 38.00 -19.71
N GLN A 107 -10.31 36.84 -19.32
CA GLN A 107 -11.11 36.65 -18.10
C GLN A 107 -10.23 36.24 -16.90
N PHE A 108 -8.90 36.38 -17.01
CA PHE A 108 -7.95 35.85 -16.05
C PHE A 108 -7.49 36.94 -15.05
N PRO A 109 -7.98 36.95 -13.79
CA PRO A 109 -7.43 37.85 -12.78
C PRO A 109 -5.99 37.48 -12.47
N ILE A 110 -5.11 38.48 -12.27
CA ILE A 110 -3.68 38.28 -11.98
C ILE A 110 -3.46 37.32 -10.80
N ALA A 111 -4.27 37.45 -9.74
CA ALA A 111 -4.22 36.55 -8.58
C ALA A 111 -4.50 35.07 -8.95
N GLY A 112 -5.35 34.84 -9.94
CA GLY A 112 -5.65 33.50 -10.44
C GLY A 112 -4.45 32.85 -11.15
N ILE A 113 -3.54 33.63 -11.73
CA ILE A 113 -2.38 33.09 -12.46
C ILE A 113 -1.45 32.35 -11.50
N PHE A 114 -1.15 32.95 -10.35
CA PHE A 114 -0.29 32.34 -9.34
C PHE A 114 -0.90 31.05 -8.77
N VAL A 115 -2.19 31.08 -8.42
CA VAL A 115 -2.91 29.89 -7.92
C VAL A 115 -2.97 28.82 -9.01
N GLY A 116 -3.24 29.22 -10.25
CA GLY A 116 -3.26 28.33 -11.42
C GLY A 116 -1.91 27.64 -11.64
N ALA A 117 -0.80 28.38 -11.56
CA ALA A 117 0.54 27.83 -11.72
C ALA A 117 0.90 26.83 -10.60
N ILE A 118 0.53 27.12 -9.36
CA ILE A 118 0.74 26.21 -8.22
C ILE A 118 -0.05 24.91 -8.41
N LEU A 119 -1.34 25.02 -8.78
CA LEU A 119 -2.18 23.85 -9.05
C LEU A 119 -1.67 23.04 -10.25
N LEU A 120 -1.22 23.71 -11.30
CA LEU A 120 -0.64 23.07 -12.48
C LEU A 120 0.61 22.28 -12.10
N LYS A 121 1.46 22.83 -11.24
CA LYS A 121 2.64 22.14 -10.69
C LYS A 121 2.24 20.88 -9.91
N TYR A 122 1.21 20.95 -9.05
CA TYR A 122 0.75 19.77 -8.33
C TYR A 122 0.13 18.69 -9.23
N LEU A 123 -0.58 19.08 -10.29
CA LEU A 123 -1.11 18.13 -11.28
C LEU A 123 0.02 17.48 -12.09
N TRP A 124 1.06 18.25 -12.43
CA TRP A 124 2.26 17.75 -13.09
C TRP A 124 3.03 16.76 -12.21
N ASP A 125 3.25 17.09 -10.94
CA ASP A 125 3.83 16.18 -9.95
C ASP A 125 2.99 14.89 -9.86
N GLY A 126 1.66 14.99 -9.99
CA GLY A 126 0.77 13.84 -10.05
C GLY A 126 1.07 12.89 -11.21
N ILE A 127 1.34 13.43 -12.41
CA ILE A 127 1.74 12.62 -13.58
C ILE A 127 3.04 11.89 -13.27
N ILE A 128 4.08 12.62 -12.83
CA ILE A 128 5.38 12.04 -12.50
C ILE A 128 5.23 10.95 -11.43
N GLY A 129 4.49 11.24 -10.36
CA GLY A 129 4.27 10.29 -9.26
C GLY A 129 3.55 9.02 -9.71
N THR A 130 2.53 9.12 -10.57
CA THR A 130 1.86 7.93 -11.12
C THR A 130 2.74 7.12 -12.08
N ASP A 131 3.61 7.78 -12.85
CA ASP A 131 4.53 7.12 -13.77
C ASP A 131 5.60 6.35 -13.00
N SER A 132 6.29 7.05 -12.08
CA SER A 132 7.30 6.43 -11.22
C SER A 132 6.74 5.30 -10.38
N TYR A 133 5.50 5.41 -9.89
CA TYR A 133 4.86 4.32 -9.16
C TYR A 133 4.66 3.07 -10.02
N ASN A 134 4.17 3.22 -11.25
CA ASN A 134 3.94 2.10 -12.16
C ASN A 134 5.26 1.45 -12.60
N ASP A 135 6.31 2.23 -12.83
CA ASP A 135 7.64 1.72 -13.18
C ASP A 135 8.25 0.92 -12.02
N LEU A 136 8.17 1.45 -10.79
CA LEU A 136 8.65 0.77 -9.59
C LEU A 136 7.86 -0.53 -9.34
N MET A 137 6.55 -0.51 -9.56
CA MET A 137 5.72 -1.71 -9.37
C MET A 137 5.92 -2.76 -10.45
N SER A 138 6.23 -2.34 -11.68
CA SER A 138 6.55 -3.25 -12.79
C SER A 138 7.90 -3.94 -12.58
N SER A 139 8.90 -3.20 -12.11
CA SER A 139 10.23 -3.75 -11.80
C SER A 139 10.19 -4.75 -10.63
N GLU A 140 9.36 -4.54 -9.61
CA GLU A 140 9.20 -5.51 -8.51
C GLU A 140 8.70 -6.88 -9.00
N SER A 141 7.87 -6.91 -10.05
CA SER A 141 7.37 -8.15 -10.64
C SER A 141 8.42 -8.95 -11.42
N GLU A 142 9.42 -8.25 -11.99
CA GLU A 142 10.47 -8.85 -12.82
C GLU A 142 11.59 -9.50 -11.96
N TYR A 143 11.82 -8.98 -10.75
CA TYR A 143 12.82 -9.51 -9.82
C TYR A 143 12.30 -10.60 -8.85
N GLY A 144 11.02 -11.00 -8.95
CA GLY A 144 10.49 -12.14 -8.20
C GLY A 144 10.47 -11.95 -6.67
N ILE A 145 10.49 -10.72 -6.18
CA ILE A 145 10.36 -10.42 -4.75
C ILE A 145 8.88 -10.58 -4.36
N PRO A 146 8.54 -11.42 -3.37
CA PRO A 146 7.15 -11.73 -3.07
C PRO A 146 6.39 -10.49 -2.60
N VAL A 147 5.32 -10.18 -3.34
CA VAL A 147 4.27 -9.14 -3.18
C VAL A 147 3.49 -9.21 -1.85
N ALA A 148 4.06 -9.83 -0.81
CA ALA A 148 3.46 -10.01 0.50
C ALA A 148 3.58 -8.76 1.40
N VAL A 149 4.49 -7.82 1.10
CA VAL A 149 4.72 -6.65 1.97
C VAL A 149 3.95 -5.42 1.50
N ALA A 150 3.82 -5.19 0.18
CA ALA A 150 3.09 -4.05 -0.38
C ALA A 150 1.56 -4.11 -0.17
N THR A 151 0.97 -5.31 -0.11
CA THR A 151 -0.48 -5.50 0.02
C THR A 151 -1.01 -5.35 1.45
N THR A 152 -0.15 -5.37 2.47
CA THR A 152 -0.59 -5.31 3.88
C THR A 152 -1.05 -3.91 4.31
N LEU A 153 -0.62 -2.86 3.62
CA LEU A 153 -1.02 -1.47 3.91
C LEU A 153 -2.23 -0.97 3.08
N GLU A 154 -2.56 -1.63 1.96
CA GLU A 154 -3.74 -1.28 1.15
C GLU A 154 -5.01 -2.06 1.53
N ARG A 155 -4.89 -3.22 2.19
CA ARG A 155 -6.04 -4.07 2.56
C ARG A 155 -6.94 -3.50 3.67
N THR A 156 -6.58 -2.37 4.28
CA THR A 156 -7.37 -1.73 5.35
C THR A 156 -8.25 -0.56 4.89
N ARG A 157 -8.33 -0.22 3.59
CA ARG A 157 -9.08 0.99 3.17
C ARG A 157 -10.07 0.88 2.01
N SER A 158 -10.37 -0.30 1.47
CA SER A 158 -11.45 -0.44 0.48
C SER A 158 -12.54 -1.38 0.98
N PRO A 159 -13.81 -0.90 1.13
CA PRO A 159 -14.95 -1.77 1.37
C PRO A 159 -15.36 -2.38 0.02
N GLU A 160 -14.66 -3.43 -0.40
CA GLU A 160 -15.18 -4.31 -1.45
C GLU A 160 -16.21 -5.26 -0.80
N PRO A 161 -17.38 -5.49 -1.43
CA PRO A 161 -18.32 -6.50 -0.95
C PRO A 161 -17.63 -7.87 -0.95
N PRO A 162 -17.90 -8.74 0.03
CA PRO A 162 -17.16 -9.99 0.19
C PRO A 162 -17.32 -10.86 -1.05
N LYS A 163 -16.28 -10.92 -1.87
CA LYS A 163 -16.09 -12.05 -2.79
C LYS A 163 -16.06 -13.31 -1.92
N ALA A 164 -16.94 -14.23 -2.25
CA ALA A 164 -17.15 -15.48 -1.52
C ALA A 164 -15.80 -16.11 -1.13
N PRO A 165 -15.64 -16.55 0.12
CA PRO A 165 -14.39 -17.13 0.59
C PRO A 165 -13.98 -18.27 -0.35
N PRO A 166 -12.69 -18.43 -0.66
CA PRO A 166 -12.22 -19.65 -1.30
C PRO A 166 -12.68 -20.81 -0.42
N THR A 167 -13.36 -21.77 -1.04
CA THR A 167 -13.85 -23.01 -0.43
C THR A 167 -12.87 -23.48 0.65
N PRO A 168 -13.30 -23.71 1.90
CA PRO A 168 -12.40 -24.13 2.96
C PRO A 168 -11.72 -25.42 2.54
N SER A 169 -10.44 -25.32 2.16
CA SER A 169 -9.56 -26.48 2.19
C SER A 169 -9.58 -26.94 3.64
N GLN A 170 -9.99 -28.19 3.86
CA GLN A 170 -10.23 -28.80 5.16
C GLN A 170 -9.26 -28.26 6.22
N PRO A 171 -9.76 -27.89 7.41
CA PRO A 171 -8.88 -27.52 8.52
C PRO A 171 -7.87 -28.65 8.72
N LEU A 172 -6.58 -28.34 8.63
CA LEU A 172 -5.54 -29.30 8.99
C LEU A 172 -5.78 -29.65 10.46
N ASN A 173 -6.03 -30.93 10.72
CA ASN A 173 -6.15 -31.41 12.08
C ASN A 173 -4.73 -31.51 12.66
N PRO A 174 -4.39 -30.72 13.69
CA PRO A 174 -3.08 -30.80 14.31
C PRO A 174 -2.90 -32.20 14.92
N THR A 175 -1.74 -32.79 14.68
CA THR A 175 -1.35 -34.06 15.28
C THR A 175 -1.26 -33.96 16.81
N PRO A 176 -1.52 -35.06 17.55
CA PRO A 176 -1.45 -35.06 19.01
C PRO A 176 -0.06 -34.69 19.55
N GLU A 177 1.00 -34.95 18.79
CA GLU A 177 2.38 -34.57 19.11
C GLU A 177 2.59 -33.04 19.06
N LEU A 178 2.05 -32.38 18.03
CA LEU A 178 2.08 -30.93 17.92
C LEU A 178 1.27 -30.26 19.04
N LEU A 179 0.12 -30.83 19.38
CA LEU A 179 -0.71 -30.38 20.50
C LEU A 179 0.04 -30.50 21.84
N ALA A 180 0.77 -31.59 22.06
CA ALA A 180 1.58 -31.75 23.28
C ALA A 180 2.67 -30.67 23.39
N LEU A 181 3.33 -30.33 22.27
CA LEU A 181 4.35 -29.27 22.22
C LEU A 181 3.77 -27.86 22.41
N CYS A 182 2.53 -27.62 21.96
CA CYS A 182 1.80 -26.38 22.22
C CYS A 182 1.06 -26.36 23.57
N GLY A 183 1.42 -27.23 24.53
CA GLY A 183 0.82 -27.25 25.87
C GLY A 183 -0.68 -27.61 25.87
N GLY A 184 -1.16 -28.30 24.83
CA GLY A 184 -2.56 -28.63 24.61
C GLY A 184 -3.38 -27.54 23.91
N ASP A 185 -2.79 -26.38 23.60
CA ASP A 185 -3.51 -25.28 22.94
C ASP A 185 -3.64 -25.52 21.43
N ARG A 186 -4.85 -25.90 21.02
CA ARG A 186 -5.20 -26.15 19.62
C ARG A 186 -5.13 -24.88 18.77
N SER A 187 -5.38 -23.71 19.34
CA SER A 187 -5.39 -22.44 18.62
C SER A 187 -3.98 -22.04 18.19
N GLN A 188 -3.00 -22.23 19.07
CA GLN A 188 -1.59 -21.97 18.79
C GLN A 188 -1.04 -22.90 17.71
N ALA A 189 -1.35 -24.20 17.80
CA ALA A 189 -0.97 -25.19 16.79
C ALA A 189 -1.56 -24.86 15.42
N GLN A 190 -2.84 -24.48 15.36
CA GLN A 190 -3.50 -24.09 14.10
C GLN A 190 -2.93 -22.79 13.52
N TRP A 191 -2.63 -21.81 14.36
CA TRP A 191 -1.98 -20.58 13.93
C TRP A 191 -0.62 -20.88 13.28
N LEU A 192 0.21 -21.73 13.89
CA LEU A 192 1.53 -22.09 13.36
C LEU A 192 1.44 -22.81 12.01
N LEU A 193 0.52 -23.77 11.89
CA LEU A 193 0.25 -24.47 10.62
C LEU A 193 -0.25 -23.52 9.54
N SER A 194 -1.07 -22.53 9.89
CA SER A 194 -1.56 -21.52 8.95
C SER A 194 -0.43 -20.65 8.39
N GLN A 195 0.53 -20.24 9.25
CA GLN A 195 1.71 -19.48 8.84
C GLN A 195 2.60 -20.30 7.90
N LEU A 196 2.82 -21.58 8.20
CA LEU A 196 3.63 -22.47 7.35
C LEU A 196 2.96 -22.73 6.00
N LYS A 197 1.63 -22.87 5.95
CA LYS A 197 0.88 -23.05 4.70
C LYS A 197 0.93 -21.81 3.81
N ILE A 198 0.86 -20.61 4.41
CA ILE A 198 1.03 -19.34 3.70
C ILE A 198 2.45 -19.24 3.14
N LYS A 199 3.46 -19.60 3.94
CA LYS A 199 4.88 -19.49 3.57
C LYS A 199 5.32 -20.52 2.51
N HIS A 200 4.73 -21.71 2.53
CA HIS A 200 5.10 -22.81 1.64
C HIS A 200 3.86 -23.47 1.03
N PRO A 201 3.19 -22.83 0.04
CA PRO A 201 1.99 -23.39 -0.57
C PRO A 201 2.29 -24.70 -1.32
N GLY A 202 1.34 -25.64 -1.30
CA GLY A 202 1.42 -26.89 -2.07
C GLY A 202 2.21 -28.03 -1.43
N ARG A 203 2.60 -27.92 -0.15
CA ARG A 203 3.24 -29.03 0.59
C ARG A 203 2.19 -29.94 1.24
N SER A 204 2.59 -31.18 1.54
CA SER A 204 1.71 -32.14 2.20
C SER A 204 1.44 -31.76 3.66
N PRO A 205 0.28 -32.12 4.24
CA PRO A 205 -0.04 -31.88 5.65
C PRO A 205 1.04 -32.35 6.62
N GLU A 206 1.60 -33.53 6.40
CA GLU A 206 2.68 -34.11 7.22
C GLU A 206 3.96 -33.28 7.19
N TRP A 207 4.23 -32.59 6.08
CA TRP A 207 5.40 -31.72 5.98
C TRP A 207 5.25 -30.50 6.90
N TYR A 208 4.06 -29.90 6.97
CA TYR A 208 3.80 -28.77 7.86
C TYR A 208 3.92 -29.15 9.33
N ASP A 209 3.38 -30.32 9.71
CA ASP A 209 3.49 -30.84 11.07
C ASP A 209 4.95 -31.05 11.48
N ARG A 210 5.78 -31.67 10.62
CA ARG A 210 7.22 -31.87 10.91
C ARG A 210 7.97 -30.55 11.06
N GLN A 211 7.67 -29.54 10.25
CA GLN A 211 8.31 -28.23 10.37
C GLN A 211 7.87 -27.50 11.63
N ALA A 212 6.58 -27.60 11.98
CA ALA A 212 6.04 -27.02 13.19
C ALA A 212 6.66 -27.66 14.45
N ILE A 213 6.77 -28.99 14.48
CA ILE A 213 7.46 -29.74 15.54
C ILE A 213 8.94 -29.34 15.63
N LYS A 214 9.64 -29.21 14.49
CA LYS A 214 11.05 -28.81 14.45
C LYS A 214 11.28 -27.39 14.97
N GLN A 215 10.32 -26.48 14.80
CA GLN A 215 10.40 -25.12 15.34
C GLN A 215 10.11 -25.06 16.84
N LEU A 216 9.26 -25.97 17.35
CA LEU A 216 8.84 -26.01 18.74
C LEU A 216 9.74 -26.90 19.62
N THR A 217 10.46 -27.85 19.03
CA THR A 217 11.43 -28.67 19.75
C THR A 217 12.73 -27.86 19.87
N PRO A 218 13.12 -27.41 21.08
CA PRO A 218 14.43 -26.82 21.25
C PRO A 218 15.46 -27.84 20.80
N GLN A 219 16.43 -27.44 19.96
CA GLN A 219 17.57 -28.30 19.65
C GLN A 219 18.16 -28.72 21.00
N ALA A 220 18.04 -30.01 21.32
CA ALA A 220 18.81 -30.62 22.37
C ALA A 220 20.27 -30.27 22.04
N SER A 221 20.86 -29.46 22.91
CA SER A 221 22.26 -29.14 22.91
C SER A 221 23.04 -30.45 22.76
N ASP A 222 24.05 -30.45 21.90
CA ASP A 222 24.98 -31.56 21.76
C ASP A 222 25.38 -32.09 23.15
N PRO A 223 25.48 -33.42 23.34
CA PRO A 223 25.86 -33.99 24.61
C PRO A 223 27.18 -33.37 25.05
N VAL A 224 27.16 -32.70 26.20
CA VAL A 224 28.36 -32.25 26.90
C VAL A 224 29.25 -33.48 27.10
N ASP A 225 30.41 -33.49 26.44
CA ASP A 225 31.42 -34.51 26.62
C ASP A 225 31.70 -34.69 28.13
N PRO A 226 31.74 -35.93 28.64
CA PRO A 226 32.03 -36.16 30.06
C PRO A 226 33.42 -35.62 30.41
N PRO A 227 33.63 -35.14 31.64
CA PRO A 227 34.89 -34.56 32.06
C PRO A 227 36.03 -35.57 31.88
N GLN A 228 37.03 -35.17 31.11
CA GLN A 228 38.28 -35.89 30.94
C GLN A 228 38.99 -35.91 32.30
N ASN A 229 38.97 -37.05 32.98
CA ASN A 229 39.75 -37.28 34.19
C ASN A 229 41.24 -37.25 33.83
N ASP A 230 41.92 -36.18 34.21
CA ASP A 230 43.38 -36.14 34.30
C ASP A 230 43.83 -36.96 35.53
N GLU A 231 43.95 -38.27 35.37
CA GLU A 231 44.76 -39.09 36.28
C GLU A 231 46.23 -38.80 36.02
N LYS A 232 46.81 -37.91 36.83
CA LYS A 232 48.23 -37.91 37.15
C LYS A 232 48.45 -38.76 38.39
N PHE A 233 49.03 -39.95 38.23
CA PHE A 233 50.02 -40.53 39.14
C PHE A 233 50.91 -41.52 38.40
#